data_AF-A0A9D4JE59-F1
#
_entry.id   AF-A0A9D4JE59-F1
#
_cell.length_a   1.000
_cell.length_b   1.000
_cell.length_c   1.000
_cell.angle_alpha   90.00
_cell.angle_beta   90.00
_cell.angle_gamma   90.00
#
_symmetry.space_group_name_H-M   'P 1'
#
loop_
_entity.id
_entity.type
_entity.pdbx_description
1 polymer ?
#
loop_
_entity_poly.entity_id
_entity_poly.type
_entity_poly.pdbx_seq_one_letter_code
_entity_poly.pdbx_strand_id
1 'polypeptide(L)'
;MYGGKELDVPITKDMQLYVKQAYSKYSARMEEERMETELTLKRKMDLKKKRKSDEKLLKENEERKINEKEKEVKQDEAQLNDRFAKATDVFEEANKRLATAIKNKKNSVMNVAQGLLEVAKADLDKVKVSMEKCREQRSEIDRKRRKLIDSYQSKQTSLVGKSDQNE
;
A
#
# COMPACT_ATOMS: atom_id res chain seq x y z
N MET A 1 18.13 -35.60 65.85
CA MET A 1 16.66 -35.53 65.79
C MET A 1 16.23 -34.31 66.60
N TYR A 2 15.95 -33.18 65.95
CA TYR A 2 15.42 -32.01 66.66
C TYR A 2 13.92 -32.24 66.90
N GLY A 3 13.60 -32.80 68.07
CA GLY A 3 12.23 -32.94 68.53
C GLY A 3 11.63 -31.55 68.77
N GLY A 4 10.76 -31.11 67.88
CA GLY A 4 9.95 -29.92 68.09
C GLY A 4 9.01 -30.15 69.27
N LYS A 5 9.26 -29.50 70.40
CA LYS A 5 8.24 -29.33 71.43
C LYS A 5 7.21 -28.36 70.88
N GLU A 6 5.98 -28.81 70.70
CA GLU A 6 4.85 -27.89 70.44
C GLU A 6 4.71 -26.98 71.66
N LEU A 7 5.00 -25.70 71.45
CA LEU A 7 4.74 -24.64 72.42
C LEU A 7 3.28 -24.23 72.24
N ASP A 8 2.44 -24.56 73.24
CA ASP A 8 1.05 -24.11 73.29
C ASP A 8 1.02 -22.63 73.73
N VAL A 9 1.15 -21.73 72.75
CA VAL A 9 1.13 -20.28 72.98
C VAL A 9 -0.32 -19.81 72.88
N PRO A 10 -0.92 -19.29 73.98
CA PRO A 10 -2.30 -18.83 73.94
C PRO A 10 -2.45 -17.63 72.99
N ILE A 11 -3.42 -17.71 72.08
CA ILE A 11 -3.69 -16.65 71.11
C ILE A 11 -4.18 -15.40 71.86
N THR A 12 -3.34 -14.38 71.92
CA THR A 12 -3.69 -13.09 72.54
C THR A 12 -4.53 -12.22 71.59
N LYS A 13 -5.29 -11.27 72.15
CA LYS A 13 -6.08 -10.32 71.36
C LYS A 13 -5.20 -9.49 70.41
N ASP A 14 -3.98 -9.15 70.83
CA ASP A 14 -3.02 -8.40 70.02
C ASP A 14 -2.52 -9.20 68.82
N MET A 15 -2.28 -10.51 69.00
CA MET A 15 -1.97 -11.41 67.89
C MET A 15 -3.12 -11.49 66.88
N GLN A 16 -4.36 -11.56 67.34
CA GLN A 16 -5.53 -11.54 66.45
C GLN A 16 -5.66 -10.22 65.69
N LEU A 17 -5.39 -9.09 66.35
CA LEU A 17 -5.40 -7.76 65.72
C LEU A 17 -4.32 -7.66 64.63
N TYR A 18 -3.11 -8.12 64.94
CA TYR A 18 -1.99 -8.12 64.00
C TYR A 18 -2.28 -8.96 62.75
N VAL A 19 -2.83 -10.17 62.93
CA VAL A 19 -3.23 -11.03 61.80
C VAL A 19 -4.30 -10.37 60.93
N LYS A 20 -5.31 -9.73 61.54
CA LYS A 20 -6.35 -8.99 60.81
C LYS A 20 -5.77 -7.83 60.00
N GLN A 21 -4.86 -7.05 60.59
CA GLN A 21 -4.18 -5.95 59.90
C GLN A 21 -3.27 -6.46 58.76
N ALA A 22 -2.52 -7.54 58.98
CA ALA A 22 -1.67 -8.15 57.96
C ALA A 22 -2.51 -8.69 56.78
N TYR A 23 -3.62 -9.36 57.07
CA TYR A 23 -4.55 -9.85 56.04
C TYR A 23 -5.18 -8.71 55.25
N SER A 24 -5.60 -7.63 55.93
CA SER A 24 -6.14 -6.44 55.26
C SER A 24 -5.13 -5.79 54.31
N LYS A 25 -3.87 -5.64 54.74
CA LYS A 25 -2.79 -5.11 53.90
C LYS A 25 -2.49 -6.03 52.71
N TYR A 26 -2.44 -7.34 52.94
CA TYR A 26 -2.26 -8.32 51.86
C TYR A 26 -3.39 -8.24 50.84
N SER A 27 -4.64 -8.21 51.29
CA SER A 27 -5.80 -8.09 50.41
C SER A 27 -5.78 -6.81 49.59
N ALA A 28 -5.39 -5.68 50.18
CA ALA A 28 -5.27 -4.41 49.47
C ALA A 28 -4.19 -4.48 48.37
N ARG A 29 -3.01 -5.04 48.68
CA ARG A 29 -1.93 -5.22 47.70
C ARG A 29 -2.34 -6.14 46.55
N MET A 30 -3.03 -7.26 46.86
CA MET A 30 -3.51 -8.18 45.82
C MET A 30 -4.52 -7.50 44.89
N GLU A 31 -5.36 -6.61 45.40
CA GLU A 31 -6.30 -5.86 44.57
C GLU A 31 -5.59 -4.78 43.72
N GLU A 32 -4.59 -4.11 44.26
CA GLU A 32 -3.73 -3.19 43.50
C GLU A 32 -3.01 -3.91 42.34
N GLU A 33 -2.43 -5.09 42.59
CA GLU A 33 -1.80 -5.91 41.56
C GLU A 33 -2.80 -6.36 40.48
N ARG A 34 -4.02 -6.72 40.86
CA ARG A 34 -5.10 -7.05 39.91
C ARG A 34 -5.48 -5.85 39.04
N MET A 35 -5.65 -4.68 39.65
CA MET A 35 -5.95 -3.45 38.92
C MET A 35 -4.81 -3.06 37.97
N GLU A 36 -3.55 -3.16 38.40
CA GLU A 36 -2.38 -2.85 37.56
C GLU A 36 -2.26 -3.82 36.37
N THR A 37 -2.46 -5.12 36.60
CA THR A 37 -2.48 -6.13 35.54
C THR A 37 -3.61 -5.89 34.53
N GLU A 38 -4.81 -5.54 34.97
CA GLU A 38 -5.92 -5.21 34.07
C GLU A 38 -5.62 -3.95 33.24
N LEU A 39 -5.07 -2.92 33.87
CA LEU A 39 -4.76 -1.64 33.23
C LEU A 39 -3.64 -1.80 32.19
N THR A 40 -2.63 -2.61 32.48
CA THR A 40 -1.57 -2.95 31.51
C THR A 40 -2.10 -3.79 30.34
N LEU A 41 -3.00 -4.74 30.60
CA LEU A 41 -3.65 -5.53 29.55
C LEU A 41 -4.48 -4.64 28.63
N LYS A 42 -5.27 -3.73 29.19
CA LYS A 42 -6.10 -2.77 28.46
C LYS A 42 -5.23 -1.87 27.57
N ARG A 43 -4.14 -1.30 28.10
CA ARG A 43 -3.18 -0.51 27.33
C ARG A 43 -2.59 -1.31 26.16
N LYS A 44 -2.20 -2.57 26.37
CA LYS A 44 -1.69 -3.45 25.29
C LYS A 44 -2.74 -3.69 24.21
N MET A 45 -3.99 -3.89 24.60
CA MET A 45 -5.11 -4.09 23.66
C MET A 45 -5.38 -2.83 22.83
N ASP A 46 -5.39 -1.66 23.45
CA ASP A 46 -5.62 -0.38 22.76
C ASP A 46 -4.47 -0.05 21.79
N LEU A 47 -3.22 -0.27 22.21
CA LEU A 47 -2.04 -0.17 21.33
C LEU A 47 -2.15 -1.11 20.12
N LYS A 48 -2.60 -2.36 20.32
CA LYS A 48 -2.78 -3.34 19.24
C LYS A 48 -3.89 -2.91 18.28
N LYS A 49 -5.00 -2.37 18.79
CA LYS A 49 -6.08 -1.82 17.95
C LYS A 49 -5.61 -0.62 17.14
N LYS A 50 -4.90 0.32 17.76
CA LYS A 50 -4.37 1.51 17.08
C LYS A 50 -3.40 1.12 15.96
N ARG A 51 -2.44 0.24 16.24
CA ARG A 51 -1.50 -0.29 15.22
C ARG A 51 -2.21 -0.93 14.03
N LYS A 52 -3.26 -1.74 14.28
CA LYS A 52 -4.07 -2.33 13.20
C LYS A 52 -4.81 -1.27 12.38
N SER A 53 -5.33 -0.22 13.02
CA SER A 53 -6.01 0.87 12.34
C SER A 53 -5.05 1.67 11.46
N ASP A 54 -3.90 2.07 12.02
CA ASP A 54 -2.87 2.84 11.32
C ASP A 54 -2.32 2.05 10.11
N GLU A 55 -2.11 0.74 10.28
CA GLU A 55 -1.68 -0.13 9.17
C GLU A 55 -2.75 -0.21 8.06
N LYS A 56 -4.04 -0.31 8.40
CA LYS A 56 -5.12 -0.30 7.39
C LYS A 56 -5.15 1.03 6.62
N LEU A 57 -5.04 2.15 7.31
CA LEU A 57 -5.04 3.47 6.70
C LEU A 57 -3.84 3.67 5.75
N LEU A 58 -2.67 3.18 6.14
CA LEU A 58 -1.48 3.25 5.29
C LEU A 58 -1.68 2.47 3.99
N LYS A 59 -2.21 1.25 4.09
CA LYS A 59 -2.50 0.38 2.93
C LYS A 59 -3.48 1.03 1.97
N GLU A 60 -4.60 1.52 2.49
CA GLU A 60 -5.63 2.16 1.68
C GLU A 60 -5.08 3.41 0.97
N ASN A 61 -4.21 4.17 1.63
CA ASN A 61 -3.56 5.33 1.02
C ASN A 61 -2.59 4.94 -0.10
N GLU A 62 -1.81 3.87 0.07
CA GLU A 62 -0.93 3.35 -0.98
C GLU A 62 -1.71 2.85 -2.20
N GLU A 63 -2.81 2.12 -1.98
CA GLU A 63 -3.70 1.66 -3.06
C GLU A 63 -4.33 2.83 -3.83
N ARG A 64 -4.82 3.85 -3.12
CA ARG A 64 -5.37 5.07 -3.75
C ARG A 64 -4.34 5.75 -4.64
N LYS A 65 -3.11 5.94 -4.17
CA LYS A 65 -2.02 6.56 -4.96
C LYS A 65 -1.69 5.79 -6.23
N ILE A 66 -1.72 4.45 -6.17
CA ILE A 66 -1.50 3.60 -7.35
C ILE A 66 -2.65 3.78 -8.34
N ASN A 67 -3.89 3.75 -7.86
CA ASN A 67 -5.08 3.86 -8.69
C ASN A 67 -5.22 5.25 -9.34
N GLU A 68 -4.84 6.31 -8.64
CA GLU A 68 -4.80 7.68 -9.20
C GLU A 68 -3.82 7.76 -10.36
N LYS A 69 -2.59 7.26 -10.18
CA LYS A 69 -1.57 7.21 -11.25
C LYS A 69 -1.99 6.34 -12.43
N GLU A 70 -2.68 5.22 -12.17
CA GLU A 70 -3.19 4.38 -13.25
C GLU A 70 -4.27 5.09 -14.07
N LYS A 71 -5.14 5.88 -13.44
CA LYS A 71 -6.13 6.71 -14.15
C LYS A 71 -5.46 7.76 -15.02
N GLU A 72 -4.44 8.44 -14.49
CA GLU A 72 -3.66 9.45 -15.22
C GLU A 72 -2.98 8.84 -16.45
N VAL A 73 -2.23 7.75 -16.26
CA VAL A 73 -1.57 7.03 -17.37
C VAL A 73 -2.58 6.55 -18.41
N LYS A 74 -3.76 6.07 -17.98
CA LYS A 74 -4.80 5.63 -18.92
C LYS A 74 -5.40 6.77 -19.74
N GLN A 75 -5.52 7.96 -19.15
CA GLN A 75 -5.96 9.16 -19.89
C GLN A 75 -4.90 9.59 -20.91
N ASP A 76 -3.63 9.58 -20.52
CA ASP A 76 -2.51 9.89 -21.41
C ASP A 76 -2.41 8.90 -22.57
N GLU A 77 -2.56 7.59 -22.30
CA GLU A 77 -2.61 6.55 -23.34
C GLU A 77 -3.73 6.82 -24.35
N ALA A 78 -4.93 7.19 -23.89
CA ALA A 78 -6.06 7.48 -24.75
C ALA A 78 -5.79 8.71 -25.64
N GLN A 79 -5.25 9.80 -25.07
CA GLN A 79 -4.91 11.00 -25.83
C GLN A 79 -3.79 10.74 -26.85
N LEU A 80 -2.78 9.94 -26.48
CA LEU A 80 -1.70 9.56 -27.38
C LEU A 80 -2.20 8.68 -28.53
N ASN A 81 -3.09 7.74 -28.27
CA ASN A 81 -3.71 6.91 -29.30
C ASN A 81 -4.56 7.75 -30.27
N ASP A 82 -5.35 8.71 -29.77
CA ASP A 82 -6.11 9.62 -30.62
C ASP A 82 -5.19 10.49 -31.48
N ARG A 83 -4.08 10.98 -30.91
CA ARG A 83 -3.09 11.76 -31.66
C ARG A 83 -2.36 10.90 -32.70
N PHE A 84 -2.04 9.65 -32.37
CA PHE A 84 -1.44 8.69 -33.29
C PHE A 84 -2.36 8.41 -34.48
N ALA A 85 -3.65 8.17 -34.23
CA ALA A 85 -4.65 7.94 -35.26
C ALA A 85 -4.75 9.14 -36.21
N LYS A 86 -4.91 10.36 -35.67
CA LYS A 86 -4.96 11.59 -36.47
C LYS A 86 -3.70 11.81 -37.31
N ALA A 87 -2.51 11.60 -36.72
CA ALA A 87 -1.26 11.76 -37.45
C ALA A 87 -1.11 10.70 -38.57
N THR A 88 -1.64 9.49 -38.34
CA THR A 88 -1.70 8.42 -39.35
C THR A 88 -2.64 8.80 -40.50
N ASP A 89 -3.83 9.32 -40.19
CA ASP A 89 -4.80 9.77 -41.21
C ASP A 89 -4.19 10.86 -42.10
N VAL A 90 -3.54 11.87 -41.50
CA VAL A 90 -2.87 12.95 -42.23
C VAL A 90 -1.72 12.39 -43.09
N PHE A 91 -0.95 11.44 -42.56
CA PHE A 91 0.13 10.79 -43.30
C PHE A 91 -0.40 10.05 -44.54
N GLU A 92 -1.46 9.27 -44.39
CA GLU A 92 -2.08 8.55 -45.51
C GLU A 92 -2.70 9.49 -46.54
N GLU A 93 -3.38 10.54 -46.08
CA GLU A 93 -3.97 11.53 -46.98
C GLU A 93 -2.89 12.28 -47.77
N ALA A 94 -1.83 12.72 -47.10
CA ALA A 94 -0.71 13.40 -47.73
C ALA A 94 0.00 12.50 -48.75
N ASN A 95 0.15 11.20 -48.46
CA ASN A 95 0.67 10.22 -49.43
C ASN A 95 -0.24 10.06 -50.66
N LYS A 96 -1.57 9.94 -50.46
CA LYS A 96 -2.55 9.85 -51.56
C LYS A 96 -2.51 11.10 -52.44
N ARG A 97 -2.47 12.28 -51.81
CA ARG A 97 -2.34 13.58 -52.50
C ARG A 97 -1.02 13.68 -53.28
N LEU A 98 0.10 13.25 -52.70
CA LEU A 98 1.40 13.25 -53.37
C LEU A 98 1.40 12.33 -54.60
N ALA A 99 0.91 11.09 -54.46
CA ALA A 99 0.82 10.14 -55.58
C ALA A 99 -0.05 10.69 -56.73
N THR A 100 -1.17 11.33 -56.39
CA THR A 100 -2.06 11.97 -57.37
C THR A 100 -1.40 13.18 -58.03
N ALA A 101 -0.66 13.98 -57.28
CA ALA A 101 0.05 15.15 -57.80
C ALA A 101 1.19 14.76 -58.75
N ILE A 102 1.93 13.69 -58.43
CA ILE A 102 2.97 13.12 -59.30
C ILE A 102 2.35 12.65 -60.62
N LYS A 103 1.27 11.86 -60.57
CA LYS A 103 0.57 11.38 -61.77
C LYS A 103 0.08 12.51 -62.66
N ASN A 104 -0.42 13.60 -62.05
CA ASN A 104 -0.98 14.75 -62.75
C ASN A 104 0.05 15.86 -63.04
N LYS A 105 1.35 15.65 -62.73
CA LYS A 105 2.44 16.64 -62.89
C LYS A 105 2.14 18.00 -62.25
N LYS A 106 1.46 18.02 -61.10
CA LYS A 106 1.08 19.23 -60.36
C LYS A 106 2.13 19.57 -59.30
N ASN A 107 3.19 20.27 -59.69
CA ASN A 107 4.34 20.58 -58.81
C ASN A 107 3.97 21.36 -57.54
N SER A 108 3.02 22.30 -57.61
CA SER A 108 2.56 23.04 -56.42
C SER A 108 1.90 22.14 -55.38
N VAL A 109 1.11 21.16 -55.83
CA VAL A 109 0.43 20.19 -54.96
C VAL A 109 1.43 19.17 -54.40
N MET A 110 2.46 18.81 -55.18
CA MET A 110 3.55 17.95 -54.68
C MET A 110 4.26 18.59 -53.49
N ASN A 111 4.67 19.86 -53.60
CA ASN A 111 5.38 20.55 -52.52
C ASN A 111 4.54 20.63 -51.23
N VAL A 112 3.25 20.93 -51.34
CA VAL A 112 2.34 20.97 -50.19
C VAL A 112 2.17 19.57 -49.59
N ALA A 113 1.96 18.54 -50.41
CA ALA A 113 1.79 17.17 -49.93
C ALA A 113 3.07 16.64 -49.26
N GLN A 114 4.24 17.00 -49.77
CA GLN A 114 5.53 16.65 -49.17
C GLN A 114 5.74 17.33 -47.82
N GLY A 115 5.42 18.63 -47.70
CA GLY A 115 5.46 19.32 -46.41
C GLY A 115 4.52 18.71 -45.37
N LEU A 116 3.30 18.34 -45.77
CA LEU A 116 2.36 17.63 -44.88
C LEU A 116 2.89 16.26 -44.45
N LEU A 117 3.56 15.53 -45.34
CA LEU A 117 4.18 14.24 -45.01
C LEU A 117 5.30 14.39 -43.98
N GLU A 118 6.15 15.40 -44.11
CA GLU A 118 7.24 15.66 -43.17
C GLU A 118 6.69 16.00 -41.78
N VAL A 119 5.66 16.85 -41.71
CA VAL A 119 4.99 17.19 -40.45
C VAL A 119 4.34 15.95 -39.83
N ALA A 120 3.59 15.17 -40.60
CA ALA A 120 2.92 13.96 -40.11
C ALA A 120 3.92 12.91 -39.59
N LYS A 121 5.05 12.71 -40.30
CA LYS A 121 6.14 11.83 -39.83
C LYS A 121 6.73 12.31 -38.51
N ALA A 122 7.05 13.60 -38.43
CA ALA A 122 7.62 14.18 -37.20
C ALA A 122 6.66 14.06 -36.02
N ASP A 123 5.35 14.23 -36.23
CA ASP A 123 4.34 14.03 -35.19
C ASP A 123 4.20 12.55 -34.80
N LEU A 124 4.19 11.62 -35.76
CA LEU A 124 4.18 10.18 -35.47
C LEU A 124 5.38 9.76 -34.62
N ASP A 125 6.58 10.26 -34.92
CA ASP A 125 7.78 9.91 -34.17
C ASP A 125 7.74 10.48 -32.73
N LYS A 126 7.24 11.71 -32.55
CA LYS A 126 7.01 12.28 -31.21
C LYS A 126 5.99 11.49 -30.41
N VAL A 127 4.90 11.05 -31.06
CA VAL A 127 3.87 10.24 -30.40
C VAL A 127 4.43 8.88 -30.00
N LYS A 128 5.21 8.22 -30.86
CA LYS A 128 5.87 6.94 -30.52
C LYS A 128 6.75 7.05 -29.28
N VAL A 129 7.61 8.08 -29.21
CA VAL A 129 8.46 8.31 -28.03
C VAL A 129 7.61 8.51 -26.78
N SER A 130 6.50 9.26 -26.90
CA SER A 130 5.59 9.51 -25.78
C SER A 130 4.85 8.23 -25.35
N MET A 131 4.44 7.38 -26.29
CA MET A 131 3.82 6.08 -26.01
C MET A 131 4.79 5.13 -25.32
N GLU A 132 6.06 5.13 -25.69
CA GLU A 132 7.09 4.32 -25.05
C GLU A 132 7.30 4.75 -23.59
N LYS A 133 7.38 6.05 -23.33
CA LYS A 133 7.41 6.60 -21.96
C LYS A 133 6.17 6.21 -21.15
N CYS A 134 4.99 6.26 -21.76
CA CYS A 134 3.74 5.86 -21.13
C CYS A 134 3.75 4.36 -20.75
N ARG A 135 4.31 3.52 -21.63
CA ARG A 135 4.50 2.08 -21.37
C ARG A 135 5.46 1.82 -20.22
N GLU A 136 6.55 2.57 -20.11
CA GLU A 136 7.47 2.49 -18.97
C GLU A 136 6.76 2.85 -17.66
N GLN A 137 6.01 3.94 -17.64
CA GLN A 137 5.22 4.35 -16.47
C GLN A 137 4.22 3.27 -16.04
N ARG A 138 3.55 2.62 -17.00
CA ARG A 138 2.64 1.50 -16.73
C ARG A 138 3.36 0.31 -16.12
N SER A 139 4.52 -0.05 -16.64
CA SER A 139 5.39 -1.11 -16.08
C SER A 139 5.80 -0.80 -14.63
N GLU A 140 6.12 0.46 -14.33
CA GLU A 140 6.42 0.87 -12.95
C GLU A 140 5.21 0.74 -12.01
N ILE A 141 4.03 1.14 -12.47
CA ILE A 141 2.77 1.00 -11.71
C ILE A 141 2.53 -0.47 -11.40
N ASP A 142 2.64 -1.35 -12.40
CA ASP A 142 2.46 -2.79 -12.24
C ASP A 142 3.50 -3.40 -11.28
N ARG A 143 4.74 -2.90 -11.30
CA ARG A 143 5.79 -3.32 -10.36
C ARG A 143 5.45 -2.87 -8.94
N LYS A 144 4.97 -1.64 -8.75
CA LYS A 144 4.56 -1.11 -7.42
C LYS A 144 3.35 -1.89 -6.88
N ARG A 145 2.37 -2.17 -7.72
CA ARG A 145 1.19 -2.98 -7.39
C ARG A 145 1.57 -4.39 -6.95
N ARG A 146 2.46 -5.08 -7.69
CA ARG A 146 2.96 -6.40 -7.30
C ARG A 146 3.67 -6.39 -5.95
N LYS A 147 4.61 -5.46 -5.74
CA LYS A 147 5.30 -5.32 -4.45
C LYS A 147 4.33 -5.09 -3.28
N LEU A 148 3.27 -4.33 -3.51
CA LEU A 148 2.24 -4.08 -2.51
C LEU A 148 1.51 -5.37 -2.14
N ILE A 149 1.08 -6.14 -3.13
CA ILE A 149 0.44 -7.46 -2.96
C ILE A 149 1.38 -8.43 -2.23
N ASP A 150 2.63 -8.55 -2.67
CA ASP A 150 3.63 -9.44 -2.08
C ASP A 150 3.87 -9.09 -0.59
N SER A 151 3.93 -7.79 -0.28
CA SER A 151 4.08 -7.33 1.11
C SER A 151 2.90 -7.72 1.99
N TYR A 152 1.70 -7.83 1.42
CA TYR A 152 0.50 -8.24 2.13
C TYR A 152 0.46 -9.75 2.33
N GLN A 153 0.83 -10.53 1.31
CA GLN A 153 0.89 -11.98 1.39
C GLN A 153 1.98 -12.46 2.36
N SER A 154 3.17 -11.85 2.34
CA SER A 154 4.26 -12.15 3.29
C SER A 154 3.89 -11.84 4.75
N LYS A 155 3.12 -10.76 4.98
CA LYS A 155 2.58 -10.44 6.32
C LYS A 155 1.50 -11.42 6.77
N GLN A 156 0.71 -11.99 5.87
CA GLN A 156 -0.27 -13.02 6.21
C GLN A 156 0.42 -14.36 6.56
N THR A 157 1.39 -14.81 5.77
CA THR A 157 2.10 -16.08 6.04
C THR A 157 2.92 -16.04 7.33
N SER A 158 3.54 -14.90 7.66
CA SER A 158 4.26 -14.71 8.94
C SER A 158 3.36 -14.61 10.17
N LEU A 159 2.05 -14.33 10.00
CA LEU A 159 1.05 -14.41 11.07
C LEU A 159 0.53 -15.83 11.27
N VAL A 160 0.42 -16.63 10.20
CA VAL A 160 -0.03 -18.03 10.26
C VAL A 160 1.06 -18.95 10.82
N GLY A 161 2.34 -18.77 10.45
CA GLY A 161 3.45 -19.60 10.95
C GLY A 161 3.82 -19.39 12.43
N LYS A 162 3.17 -18.44 13.13
CA LYS A 162 3.33 -18.25 14.59
C LYS A 162 2.20 -18.88 15.41
N SER A 163 1.14 -19.36 14.78
CA SER A 163 0.06 -20.10 15.44
C SER A 163 0.48 -21.53 15.77
N ASP A 164 1.40 -22.10 14.99
CA ASP A 164 1.75 -23.53 15.05
C ASP A 164 2.93 -23.85 15.99
N GLN A 165 3.36 -22.89 16.82
CA GLN A 165 4.44 -23.08 17.81
C GLN A 165 3.98 -22.97 19.27
N ASN A 166 2.67 -22.94 19.52
CA ASN A 166 2.07 -22.92 20.85
C ASN A 166 1.11 -24.11 21.07
N GLU A 167 1.49 -25.31 20.62
CA GLU A 167 0.91 -26.58 21.10
C GLU A 167 1.91 -27.33 21.98
#